data_AF-A0A098F2Z0-F1
#
_entry.id   AF-A0A098F2Z0-F1
#
_cell.length_a   1.000
_cell.length_b   1.000
_cell.length_c   1.000
_cell.angle_alpha   90.00
_cell.angle_beta   90.00
_cell.angle_gamma   90.00
#
_symmetry.space_group_name_H-M   'P 1'
#
loop_
_entity.id
_entity.type
_entity.pdbx_description
1 polymer ?
#
loop_
_entity_poly.entity_id
_entity_poly.type
_entity_poly.pdbx_seq_one_letter_code
_entity_poly.pdbx_strand_id
1 'polypeptide(L)'
;MKRSRFLLLIIAILAIGVISACNSLDTESVKLDPKHAALPDFVTQSSKKVQETYVLAGEYPEVLESVPCYCGCGAESGHESNLDCFVAGMDGSTVTEWDQHGIS
;
A
#
# COMPACT_ATOMS: atom_id res chain seq x y z
N MET A 1 -30.70 35.37 -17.16
CA MET A 1 -29.89 34.59 -18.12
C MET A 1 -28.38 34.68 -17.90
N LYS A 2 -27.76 35.87 -17.81
CA LYS A 2 -26.29 36.01 -17.62
C LYS A 2 -25.76 35.48 -16.27
N ARG A 3 -26.48 35.75 -15.17
CA ARG A 3 -26.13 35.29 -13.81
C ARG A 3 -26.24 33.76 -13.62
N SER A 4 -27.26 33.15 -14.21
CA SER A 4 -27.46 31.69 -14.18
C SER A 4 -26.41 30.94 -15.02
N ARG A 5 -26.00 31.50 -16.17
CA ARG A 5 -24.86 30.97 -16.95
C ARG A 5 -23.54 31.09 -16.20
N PHE A 6 -23.34 32.18 -15.46
CA PHE A 6 -22.14 32.37 -14.63
C PHE A 6 -22.08 31.38 -13.46
N LEU A 7 -23.21 31.15 -12.78
CA LEU A 7 -23.34 30.12 -11.73
C LEU A 7 -23.06 28.71 -12.25
N LEU A 8 -23.57 28.36 -13.44
CA LEU A 8 -23.30 27.06 -14.05
C LEU A 8 -21.83 26.86 -14.41
N LEU A 9 -21.13 27.91 -14.85
CA LEU A 9 -19.69 27.85 -15.12
C LEU A 9 -18.85 27.64 -13.85
N ILE A 10 -19.22 28.31 -12.74
CA ILE A 10 -18.54 28.12 -11.45
C ILE A 10 -18.70 26.69 -10.94
N ILE A 11 -19.91 26.13 -11.03
CA ILE A 11 -20.19 24.75 -10.62
C ILE A 11 -19.40 23.75 -11.48
N ALA A 12 -19.31 23.98 -12.79
CA ALA A 12 -18.51 23.14 -13.68
C ALA A 12 -17.01 23.18 -13.35
N ILE A 13 -16.45 24.36 -13.06
CA ILE A 13 -15.04 24.51 -12.67
C ILE A 13 -14.76 23.83 -11.33
N LEU A 14 -15.64 23.99 -10.34
CA LEU A 14 -15.51 23.31 -9.05
C LEU A 14 -15.58 21.79 -9.20
N ALA A 15 -16.50 21.27 -10.04
CA ALA A 15 -16.59 19.85 -10.33
C ALA A 15 -15.30 19.30 -10.98
N ILE A 16 -14.69 20.04 -11.91
CA ILE A 16 -13.42 19.66 -12.55
C ILE A 16 -12.26 19.64 -11.54
N GLY A 17 -12.23 20.60 -10.60
CA GLY A 17 -11.22 20.65 -9.54
C GLY A 17 -11.28 19.46 -8.59
N VAL A 18 -12.48 18.97 -8.27
CA VAL A 18 -12.67 17.80 -7.39
C VAL A 18 -12.15 16.51 -8.03
N ILE A 19 -12.25 16.35 -9.34
CA ILE A 19 -11.82 15.12 -10.04
C ILE A 19 -10.29 15.03 -10.16
N SER A 20 -9.59 16.17 -10.15
CA SER A 20 -8.12 16.21 -10.30
C SER A 20 -7.35 15.85 -9.02
N ALA A 21 -8.01 15.77 -7.87
CA ALA A 21 -7.39 15.44 -6.59
C ALA A 21 -7.19 13.93 -6.35
N CYS A 22 -7.63 13.08 -7.28
CA CYS A 22 -7.57 11.62 -7.10
C CYS A 22 -6.24 10.97 -7.55
N ASN A 23 -5.24 11.73 -8.00
CA ASN A 23 -3.99 11.16 -8.50
C ASN A 23 -2.77 11.81 -7.84
N SER A 24 -1.86 10.94 -7.38
CA SER A 24 -0.58 11.21 -6.73
C SER A 24 -0.66 11.37 -5.21
N LEU A 25 -0.73 10.23 -4.52
CA LEU A 25 0.03 10.07 -3.27
C LEU A 25 1.49 9.93 -3.71
N ASP A 26 2.32 10.93 -3.42
CA ASP A 26 3.75 10.88 -3.68
C ASP A 26 4.42 9.93 -2.67
N THR A 27 4.38 8.62 -2.95
CA THR A 27 5.09 7.56 -2.19
C THR A 27 6.61 7.59 -2.46
N GLU A 28 7.16 8.69 -2.98
CA GLU A 28 8.57 8.78 -3.36
C GLU A 28 9.55 8.76 -2.17
N SER A 29 9.05 8.82 -0.93
CA SER A 29 9.88 9.05 0.26
C SER A 29 10.00 7.89 1.24
N VAL A 30 9.30 6.76 1.07
CA VAL A 30 9.39 5.66 2.04
C VAL A 30 10.53 4.73 1.65
N LYS A 31 11.58 4.71 2.47
CA LYS A 31 12.73 3.81 2.34
C LYS A 31 12.67 2.77 3.44
N LEU A 32 13.07 1.55 3.12
CA LEU A 32 13.20 0.49 4.12
C LEU A 32 14.35 0.81 5.09
N ASP A 33 14.07 0.77 6.38
CA ASP A 33 15.07 0.89 7.44
C ASP A 33 16.04 -0.31 7.34
N PRO A 34 17.36 -0.08 7.41
CA PRO A 34 18.38 -1.14 7.36
C PRO A 34 18.26 -2.21 8.46
N LYS A 35 17.44 -2.00 9.49
CA LYS A 35 17.15 -3.05 10.49
C LYS A 35 16.47 -4.27 9.86
N HIS A 36 15.64 -4.06 8.84
CA HIS A 36 14.91 -5.13 8.17
C HIS A 36 15.85 -5.95 7.27
N ALA A 37 15.49 -7.22 7.04
CA ALA A 37 16.11 -8.04 6.01
C ALA A 37 16.03 -7.33 4.65
N ALA A 38 17.09 -7.44 3.86
CA ALA A 38 17.10 -6.85 2.51
C ALA A 38 15.96 -7.40 1.66
N LEU A 39 15.35 -6.54 0.84
CA LEU A 39 14.30 -6.97 -0.08
C LEU A 39 14.86 -8.01 -1.06
N PRO A 40 14.21 -9.17 -1.22
CA PRO A 40 14.65 -10.23 -2.11
C PRO A 40 14.37 -9.90 -3.57
N ASP A 41 14.98 -10.67 -4.47
CA ASP A 41 14.89 -10.48 -5.92
C ASP A 41 13.46 -10.45 -6.46
N PHE A 42 12.56 -11.27 -5.91
CA PHE A 42 11.16 -11.29 -6.33
C PHE A 42 10.45 -9.96 -6.05
N VAL A 43 10.88 -9.21 -5.03
CA VAL A 43 10.40 -7.85 -4.76
C VAL A 43 11.11 -6.85 -5.67
N THR A 44 12.44 -6.85 -5.72
CA THR A 44 13.21 -5.81 -6.45
C THR A 44 13.01 -5.86 -7.97
N GLN A 45 12.61 -7.01 -8.52
CA GLN A 45 12.27 -7.17 -9.93
C GLN A 45 10.79 -6.95 -10.26
N SER A 46 9.96 -6.68 -9.24
CA SER A 46 8.53 -6.40 -9.42
C SER A 46 8.25 -4.95 -9.82
N SER A 47 6.98 -4.60 -10.05
CA SER A 47 6.60 -3.21 -10.32
C SER A 47 6.95 -2.27 -9.16
N LYS A 48 7.23 -0.98 -9.44
CA LYS A 48 7.51 0.04 -8.41
C LYS A 48 6.46 0.05 -7.28
N LYS A 49 5.18 -0.12 -7.64
CA LYS A 49 4.08 -0.17 -6.68
C LYS A 49 4.18 -1.36 -5.71
N VAL A 50 4.60 -2.52 -6.23
CA VAL A 50 4.79 -3.71 -5.39
C VAL A 50 5.99 -3.52 -4.47
N GLN A 51 7.11 -3.01 -4.99
CA GLN A 51 8.28 -2.67 -4.17
C GLN A 51 7.92 -1.71 -3.03
N GLU A 52 7.19 -0.63 -3.31
CA GLU A 52 6.69 0.32 -2.31
C GLU A 52 5.78 -0.34 -1.27
N THR A 53 4.94 -1.29 -1.68
CA THR A 53 4.04 -2.01 -0.77
C THR A 53 4.83 -2.87 0.21
N TYR A 54 5.89 -3.55 -0.24
CA TYR A 54 6.78 -4.31 0.64
C TYR A 54 7.54 -3.43 1.63
N VAL A 55 8.00 -2.26 1.19
CA VAL A 55 8.63 -1.29 2.10
C VAL A 55 7.62 -0.87 3.18
N LEU A 56 6.39 -0.51 2.80
CA LEU A 56 5.35 -0.12 3.75
C LEU A 56 4.98 -1.25 4.70
N ALA A 57 4.93 -2.50 4.23
CA ALA A 57 4.67 -3.66 5.07
C ALA A 57 5.76 -3.87 6.15
N GLY A 58 7.02 -3.60 5.81
CA GLY A 58 8.13 -3.64 6.77
C GLY A 58 8.12 -2.47 7.75
N GLU A 59 7.86 -1.25 7.28
CA GLU A 59 7.92 -0.04 8.11
C GLU A 59 6.70 0.13 9.04
N TYR A 60 5.54 -0.38 8.63
CA TYR A 60 4.27 -0.23 9.34
C TYR A 60 3.53 -1.58 9.51
N PRO A 61 4.17 -2.59 10.11
CA PRO A 61 3.61 -3.93 10.21
C PRO A 61 2.30 -3.95 11.00
N GLU A 62 2.15 -3.10 12.02
CA GLU A 62 0.95 -2.99 12.85
C GLU A 62 -0.28 -2.55 12.06
N VAL A 63 -0.08 -1.80 10.97
CA VAL A 63 -1.18 -1.37 10.10
C VAL A 63 -1.75 -2.58 9.38
N LEU A 64 -0.90 -3.43 8.82
CA LEU A 64 -1.34 -4.62 8.09
C LEU A 64 -1.81 -5.74 9.03
N GLU A 65 -1.21 -5.85 10.22
CA GLU A 65 -1.64 -6.79 11.27
C GLU A 65 -3.08 -6.49 11.73
N SER A 66 -3.45 -5.20 11.78
CA SER A 66 -4.82 -4.79 12.14
C SER A 66 -5.89 -5.12 11.10
N VAL A 67 -5.49 -5.49 9.88
CA VAL A 67 -6.40 -5.79 8.77
C VAL A 67 -6.50 -7.30 8.59
N PRO A 68 -7.68 -7.91 8.81
CA PRO A 68 -7.83 -9.34 8.63
C PRO A 68 -7.61 -9.76 7.17
N CYS A 69 -7.06 -10.96 6.99
CA CYS A 69 -6.90 -11.55 5.66
C CYS A 69 -8.25 -12.04 5.12
N TYR A 70 -8.61 -11.60 3.92
CA TYR A 70 -9.85 -11.99 3.22
C TYR A 70 -9.60 -12.74 1.91
N CYS A 71 -8.37 -13.22 1.69
CA CYS A 71 -7.98 -13.92 0.46
C CYS A 71 -8.63 -15.31 0.32
N GLY A 72 -9.32 -15.80 1.35
CA GLY A 72 -10.02 -17.10 1.33
C GLY A 72 -9.12 -18.31 1.62
N CYS A 73 -7.80 -18.13 1.73
CA CYS A 73 -6.86 -19.16 2.17
C CYS A 73 -6.95 -19.45 3.69
N GLY A 74 -7.48 -18.48 4.45
CA GLY A 74 -7.85 -18.61 5.86
C GLY A 74 -6.71 -19.01 6.81
N ALA A 75 -7.08 -19.22 8.07
CA ALA A 75 -6.17 -19.72 9.12
C ALA A 75 -5.62 -21.13 8.83
N GLU A 76 -6.19 -21.85 7.86
CA GLU A 76 -5.75 -23.18 7.44
C GLU A 76 -4.33 -23.18 6.89
N SER A 77 -3.88 -22.04 6.36
CA SER A 77 -2.51 -21.80 5.89
C SER A 77 -1.63 -21.13 6.96
N GLY A 78 -2.17 -20.85 8.15
CA GLY A 78 -1.47 -20.15 9.23
C GLY A 78 -1.43 -18.63 9.10
N HIS A 79 -2.15 -18.03 8.15
CA HIS A 79 -2.23 -16.58 7.99
C HIS A 79 -3.30 -15.97 8.91
N GLU A 80 -2.94 -14.91 9.62
CA GLU A 80 -3.79 -14.24 10.62
C GLU A 80 -4.27 -12.86 10.12
N SER A 81 -3.47 -12.19 9.29
CA SER A 81 -3.69 -10.81 8.85
C SER A 81 -3.15 -10.57 7.43
N ASN A 82 -3.36 -9.35 6.91
CA ASN A 82 -2.75 -8.94 5.65
C ASN A 82 -1.21 -8.83 5.73
N LEU A 83 -0.62 -8.76 6.93
CA LEU A 83 0.83 -8.72 7.09
C LEU A 83 1.49 -10.01 6.56
N ASP A 84 0.82 -11.14 6.75
CA ASP A 84 1.31 -12.46 6.35
C ASP A 84 1.42 -12.63 4.83
N CYS A 85 0.80 -11.74 4.05
CA CYS A 85 1.00 -11.69 2.60
C CYS A 85 2.41 -11.24 2.21
N PHE A 86 3.12 -10.54 3.10
CA PHE A 86 4.37 -9.86 2.78
C PHE A 86 5.53 -10.33 3.66
N VAL A 87 5.26 -10.78 4.88
CA VAL A 87 6.26 -11.08 5.90
C VAL A 87 6.05 -12.50 6.42
N ALA A 88 7.09 -13.32 6.31
CA ALA A 88 7.09 -14.70 6.82
C ALA A 88 7.71 -14.83 8.21
N GLY A 89 8.51 -13.83 8.64
CA GLY A 89 9.15 -13.85 9.96
C GLY A 89 9.53 -12.46 10.47
N MET A 90 9.36 -12.27 11.78
CA MET A 90 9.69 -11.03 12.49
C MET A 90 10.38 -11.27 13.84
N ASP A 91 11.25 -10.33 14.22
CA ASP A 91 11.78 -10.15 15.57
C ASP A 91 11.43 -8.75 16.07
N GLY A 92 10.40 -8.67 16.92
CA GLY A 92 9.79 -7.39 17.30
C GLY A 92 9.21 -6.67 16.08
N SER A 93 9.65 -5.43 15.82
CA SER A 93 9.28 -4.65 14.64
C SER A 93 10.28 -4.76 13.48
N THR A 94 11.10 -5.82 13.49
CA THR A 94 12.12 -6.08 12.47
C THR A 94 11.70 -7.26 11.62
N VAL A 95 11.70 -7.08 10.30
CA VAL A 95 11.40 -8.17 9.36
C VAL A 95 12.65 -9.01 9.19
N THR A 96 12.57 -10.30 9.45
CA THR A 96 13.69 -11.24 9.31
C THR A 96 13.55 -12.10 8.06
N GLU A 97 12.34 -12.30 7.57
CA GLU A 97 12.03 -13.10 6.38
C GLU A 97 10.81 -12.54 5.63
N TRP A 98 10.92 -12.45 4.30
CA TRP A 98 9.88 -11.91 3.41
C TRP A 98 9.09 -13.04 2.76
N ASP A 99 7.77 -12.86 2.63
CA ASP A 99 6.89 -13.76 1.90
C ASP A 99 6.69 -13.26 0.46
N GLN A 100 6.51 -14.16 -0.50
CA GLN A 100 6.25 -13.85 -1.91
C GLN A 100 4.75 -13.75 -2.26
N HIS A 101 3.86 -14.09 -1.33
CA HIS A 101 2.41 -14.19 -1.56
C HIS A 101 1.80 -12.89 -2.10
N GLY A 102 2.28 -11.73 -1.65
CA GLY A 102 1.84 -10.41 -2.10
C GLY A 102 2.19 -10.06 -3.55
N ILE A 103 2.90 -10.93 -4.27
CA ILE A 103 3.29 -10.77 -5.69
C ILE A 103 2.66 -11.83 -6.60
N SER A 104 2.34 -13.00 -6.06
CA SER A 104 1.84 -14.17 -6.81
C SER A 104 0.40 -14.06 -7.29
#